data_AF-A0A2X3HHL9-F1
#
_entry.id   AF-A0A2X3HHL9-F1
#
_cell.length_a   1.000
_cell.length_b   1.000
_cell.length_c   1.000
_cell.angle_alpha   90.00
_cell.angle_beta   90.00
_cell.angle_gamma   90.00
#
_symmetry.space_group_name_H-M   'P 1'
#
loop_
_entity.id
_entity.type
_entity.pdbx_description
1 polymer ?
#
loop_
_entity_poly.entity_id
_entity_poly.type
_entity_poly.pdbx_seq_one_letter_code
_entity_poly.pdbx_strand_id
1 'polypeptide(L)'
;MTDDPGVKDALAFLMTREAAHQLSFEKALQSIRNNYPPGKLPPISEYANTYYNMSEGGEVRGSWNSDKHFDYVKDPQPGVDGGDGSASVGLTPEQEALCKAMLKRTQSDPQGDPLTGAELGAGKQNTSSSAK
;
A
#
# COMPACT_ATOMS: atom_id res chain seq x y z
N MET A 1 -17.35 -0.19 31.09
CA MET A 1 -16.98 -1.22 30.10
C MET A 1 -17.04 -2.64 30.68
N THR A 2 -16.80 -2.90 31.98
CA THR A 2 -17.38 -4.02 32.78
C THR A 2 -16.75 -3.98 34.18
N ASP A 3 -17.45 -4.47 35.21
CA ASP A 3 -16.91 -4.60 36.57
C ASP A 3 -16.63 -6.04 37.00
N ASP A 4 -16.88 -7.00 36.11
CA ASP A 4 -16.61 -8.41 36.36
C ASP A 4 -15.12 -8.66 36.67
N PRO A 5 -14.77 -9.24 37.85
CA PRO A 5 -13.39 -9.48 38.24
C PRO A 5 -12.65 -10.44 37.30
N GLY A 6 -13.33 -11.46 36.77
CA GLY A 6 -12.74 -12.45 35.87
C GLY A 6 -12.38 -11.85 34.51
N VAL A 7 -13.24 -10.98 33.97
CA VAL A 7 -12.93 -10.24 32.73
C VAL A 7 -11.76 -9.28 32.93
N LYS A 8 -11.69 -8.58 34.07
CA LYS A 8 -10.57 -7.69 34.40
C LYS A 8 -9.25 -8.46 34.50
N ASP A 9 -9.25 -9.63 35.13
CA ASP A 9 -8.05 -10.48 35.25
C ASP A 9 -7.57 -11.00 33.89
N ALA A 10 -8.50 -11.50 33.06
CA ALA A 10 -8.18 -11.94 31.70
C ALA A 10 -7.60 -10.80 30.84
N LEU A 11 -8.21 -9.61 30.89
CA LEU A 11 -7.70 -8.45 30.15
C LEU A 11 -6.33 -7.98 30.67
N ALA A 12 -6.11 -8.00 31.99
CA ALA A 12 -4.80 -7.64 32.55
C ALA A 12 -3.69 -8.59 32.05
N PHE A 13 -3.98 -9.89 31.99
CA PHE A 13 -3.06 -10.86 31.40
C PHE A 13 -2.82 -10.57 29.90
N LEU A 14 -3.88 -10.38 29.12
CA LEU A 14 -3.78 -10.14 27.68
C LEU A 14 -3.02 -8.84 27.34
N MET A 15 -3.31 -7.74 28.05
CA MET A 15 -2.59 -6.47 27.88
C MET A 15 -1.09 -6.62 28.22
N THR A 16 -0.77 -7.41 29.25
CA THR A 16 0.63 -7.71 29.59
C THR A 16 1.32 -8.49 28.46
N ARG A 17 0.63 -9.49 27.90
CA ARG A 17 1.15 -10.26 26.75
C ARG A 17 1.30 -9.38 25.51
N GLU A 18 0.39 -8.45 25.28
CA GLU A 18 0.48 -7.51 24.17
C GLU A 18 1.68 -6.56 24.30
N ALA A 19 1.95 -6.02 25.49
CA ALA A 19 3.18 -5.25 25.74
C ALA A 19 4.45 -6.09 25.50
N ALA A 20 4.44 -7.37 25.90
CA ALA A 20 5.55 -8.28 25.63
C ALA A 20 5.72 -8.55 24.12
N HIS A 21 4.61 -8.68 23.37
CA HIS A 21 4.65 -8.82 21.92
C HIS A 21 5.19 -7.56 21.24
N GLN A 22 4.73 -6.36 21.63
CA GLN A 22 5.24 -5.08 21.13
C GLN A 22 6.76 -4.96 21.32
N LEU A 23 7.26 -5.25 22.53
CA LEU A 23 8.69 -5.23 22.82
C LEU A 23 9.48 -6.26 21.99
N SER A 24 8.92 -7.47 21.82
CA SER A 24 9.55 -8.52 21.01
C SER A 24 9.64 -8.11 19.54
N PHE A 25 8.57 -7.53 18.98
CA PHE A 25 8.57 -7.04 17.60
C PHE A 25 9.51 -5.86 17.41
N GLU A 26 9.56 -4.91 18.36
CA GLU A 26 10.52 -3.81 18.30
C GLU A 26 11.96 -4.30 18.32
N LYS A 27 12.29 -5.25 19.22
CA LYS A 27 13.63 -5.88 19.23
C LYS A 27 13.94 -6.60 17.93
N ALA A 28 12.98 -7.31 17.36
CA ALA A 28 13.15 -7.98 16.07
C ALA A 28 13.46 -6.95 14.97
N LEU A 29 12.68 -5.87 14.87
CA LEU A 29 12.88 -4.79 13.90
C LEU A 29 14.26 -4.12 14.06
N GLN A 30 14.72 -3.88 15.29
CA GLN A 30 16.04 -3.31 15.56
C GLN A 30 17.20 -4.28 15.26
N SER A 31 16.96 -5.59 15.29
CA SER A 31 17.99 -6.60 15.01
C SER A 31 18.26 -6.80 13.51
N ILE A 32 17.34 -6.38 12.65
CA ILE A 32 17.50 -6.44 11.20
C ILE A 32 18.48 -5.32 10.78
N ARG A 33 19.69 -5.70 10.35
CA ARG A 33 20.63 -4.73 9.75
C ARG A 33 20.07 -4.24 8.42
N ASN A 34 20.16 -2.93 8.19
CA ASN A 34 19.55 -2.27 7.03
C ASN A 34 18.05 -2.56 6.93
N ASN A 35 17.29 -2.51 8.04
CA ASN A 35 15.83 -2.71 8.03
C ASN A 35 15.09 -1.67 7.15
N TYR A 36 15.75 -0.54 6.89
CA TYR A 36 15.31 0.48 5.93
C TYR A 36 16.45 0.73 4.94
N PRO A 37 16.77 -0.23 4.06
CA PRO A 37 17.83 -0.04 3.09
C PRO A 37 17.37 1.06 2.12
N PRO A 38 18.24 2.01 1.74
CA PRO A 38 17.87 2.95 0.68
C PRO A 38 17.47 2.15 -0.55
N GLY A 39 16.43 2.60 -1.25
CA GLY A 39 16.07 2.05 -2.55
C GLY A 39 17.27 2.06 -3.50
N LYS A 40 17.23 1.24 -4.56
CA LYS A 40 18.34 1.17 -5.53
C LYS A 40 18.69 2.53 -6.13
N LEU A 41 17.71 3.41 -6.25
CA LEU A 41 17.88 4.77 -6.74
C LEU A 41 17.84 5.76 -5.58
N PRO A 42 18.71 6.80 -5.59
CA PRO A 42 18.65 7.85 -4.60
C PRO A 42 17.32 8.62 -4.72
N PRO A 43 16.82 9.19 -3.61
CA PRO A 43 15.67 10.10 -3.66
C PRO A 43 15.94 11.30 -4.57
N ILE A 44 14.90 11.79 -5.23
CA ILE A 44 14.94 13.06 -5.95
C ILE A 44 14.84 14.18 -4.90
N SER A 45 15.87 15.03 -4.79
CA SER A 45 16.00 15.97 -3.66
C SER A 45 14.82 16.95 -3.57
N GLU A 46 14.26 17.34 -4.71
CA GLU A 46 13.10 18.24 -4.82
C GLU A 46 11.85 17.70 -4.12
N TYR A 47 11.66 16.39 -4.11
CA TYR A 47 10.48 15.73 -3.55
C TYR A 47 10.74 15.03 -2.23
N ALA A 48 12.02 14.85 -1.85
CA ALA A 48 12.41 14.07 -0.68
C ALA A 48 11.94 14.68 0.65
N ASN A 49 11.73 15.99 0.69
CA ASN A 49 11.34 16.72 1.89
C ASN A 49 10.01 17.47 1.72
N THR A 50 9.28 17.25 0.62
CA THR A 50 8.08 18.03 0.28
C THR A 50 6.82 17.18 0.42
N TYR A 51 5.86 17.66 1.20
CA TYR A 51 4.60 16.97 1.47
C TYR A 51 3.44 17.78 0.91
N TYR A 52 2.66 17.15 0.02
CA TYR A 52 1.57 17.79 -0.69
C TYR A 52 0.23 17.40 -0.09
N ASN A 53 -0.63 18.40 0.12
CA ASN A 53 -2.01 18.17 0.50
C ASN A 53 -2.85 17.74 -0.71
N MET A 54 -2.96 16.43 -0.91
CA MET A 54 -3.76 15.85 -2.00
C MET A 54 -5.18 15.48 -1.55
N SER A 55 -5.61 15.86 -0.34
CA SER A 55 -6.92 15.53 0.22
C SER A 55 -7.74 16.79 0.48
N GLU A 56 -8.95 16.86 -0.06
CA GLU A 56 -9.91 17.92 0.28
C GLU A 56 -10.71 17.56 1.55
N GLY A 57 -11.08 18.55 2.37
CA GLY A 57 -11.95 18.34 3.54
C GLY A 57 -11.41 18.73 4.92
N GLY A 58 -10.25 19.38 4.97
CA GLY A 58 -9.67 19.93 6.21
C GLY A 58 -8.63 19.01 6.85
N GLU A 59 -7.37 19.43 6.79
CA GLU A 59 -6.26 18.69 7.39
C GLU A 59 -6.19 18.88 8.92
N VAL A 60 -5.99 17.77 9.64
CA VAL A 60 -5.59 17.80 11.06
C VAL A 60 -4.07 17.89 11.13
N ARG A 61 -3.57 18.97 11.74
CA ARG A 61 -2.14 19.25 11.92
C ARG A 61 -1.71 18.97 13.35
N GLY A 62 -0.61 18.26 13.52
CA GLY A 62 -0.06 17.82 14.81
C GLY A 62 1.45 17.63 14.73
N SER A 63 2.07 17.19 15.84
CA SER A 63 3.53 17.04 15.93
C SER A 63 4.11 16.06 14.91
N TRP A 64 3.33 15.06 14.50
CA TRP A 64 3.72 14.02 13.54
C TRP A 64 3.65 14.47 12.07
N ASN A 65 3.00 15.60 11.77
CA ASN A 65 2.92 16.20 10.42
C ASN A 65 3.13 17.73 10.49
N SER A 66 4.13 18.17 11.28
CA SER A 66 4.48 19.58 11.43
C SER A 66 5.60 20.03 10.49
N ASP A 67 5.53 21.28 10.06
CA ASP A 67 6.46 21.93 9.11
C ASP A 67 7.90 22.06 9.64
N LYS A 68 8.15 21.66 10.88
CA LYS A 68 9.49 21.66 11.47
C LYS A 68 10.45 20.69 10.78
N HIS A 69 9.91 19.65 10.14
CA HIS A 69 10.68 18.53 9.62
C HIS A 69 10.56 18.33 8.10
N PHE A 70 9.66 19.06 7.44
CA PHE A 70 9.43 18.97 6.00
C PHE A 70 8.75 20.23 5.46
N ASP A 71 8.86 20.45 4.15
CA ASP A 71 8.21 21.53 3.44
C ASP A 71 6.79 21.11 3.06
N TYR A 72 5.78 21.87 3.47
CA TYR A 72 4.38 21.54 3.24
C TYR A 72 3.76 22.43 2.16
N VAL A 73 3.13 21.80 1.18
CA VAL A 73 2.41 22.45 0.08
C VAL A 73 0.92 22.22 0.28
N LYS A 74 0.25 23.26 0.78
CA LYS A 74 -1.19 23.22 1.11
C LYS A 74 -2.10 23.08 -0.10
N ASP A 75 -1.73 23.71 -1.21
CA ASP A 75 -2.56 23.82 -2.42
C ASP A 75 -1.71 23.40 -3.64
N PRO A 76 -1.43 22.09 -3.82
CA PRO A 76 -0.57 21.60 -4.90
C PRO A 76 -1.25 21.71 -6.28
N GLN A 77 -0.45 21.92 -7.32
CA GLN A 77 -0.91 21.80 -8.70
C GLN A 77 -1.02 20.31 -9.11
N PRO A 78 -1.93 19.95 -10.05
CA PRO A 78 -1.87 18.65 -10.72
C PRO A 78 -0.51 18.50 -11.42
N GLY A 79 0.20 17.39 -11.18
CA GLY A 79 1.55 17.18 -11.73
C GLY A 79 2.60 18.08 -11.07
N VAL A 80 3.12 17.67 -9.91
CA VAL A 80 4.11 18.45 -9.14
C VAL A 80 5.47 18.60 -9.84
N ASP A 81 5.65 17.92 -10.97
CA ASP A 81 6.80 18.00 -11.88
C ASP A 81 6.61 19.01 -13.03
N GLY A 82 5.52 19.79 -13.01
CA GLY A 82 5.17 20.75 -14.06
C GLY A 82 4.46 20.13 -15.27
N GLY A 83 4.15 18.84 -15.21
CA GLY A 83 3.32 18.14 -16.20
C GLY A 83 1.81 18.31 -15.94
N ASP A 84 1.00 17.56 -16.69
CA ASP A 84 -0.46 17.48 -16.50
C ASP A 84 -0.87 16.42 -15.45
N GLY A 85 0.11 15.81 -14.78
CA GLY A 85 -0.08 14.68 -13.87
C GLY A 85 -0.21 13.32 -14.56
N SER A 86 -0.10 13.25 -15.89
CA SER A 86 -0.02 11.97 -16.61
C SER A 86 1.40 11.42 -16.61
N ALA A 87 1.54 10.12 -16.41
CA ALA A 87 2.82 9.43 -16.54
C ALA A 87 3.02 8.98 -18.00
N SER A 88 4.14 9.37 -18.61
CA SER A 88 4.54 8.88 -19.93
C SER A 88 6.01 8.46 -19.92
N VAL A 89 6.36 7.51 -20.79
CA VAL A 89 7.72 7.03 -20.98
C VAL A 89 8.02 6.92 -22.47
N GLY A 90 9.26 7.24 -22.86
CA GLY A 90 9.74 6.96 -24.20
C GLY A 90 10.07 5.47 -24.32
N LEU A 91 9.48 4.79 -25.32
CA LEU A 91 9.77 3.40 -25.62
C LEU A 91 10.56 3.29 -26.92
N THR A 92 11.53 2.37 -26.96
CA THR A 92 12.10 1.93 -28.24
C THR A 92 11.07 1.10 -29.01
N PRO A 93 11.20 0.93 -30.33
CA PRO A 93 10.29 0.09 -31.12
C PRO A 93 10.16 -1.34 -30.58
N GLU A 94 11.26 -1.91 -30.06
CA GLU A 94 11.27 -3.25 -29.45
C GLU A 94 10.48 -3.30 -28.14
N GLN A 95 10.63 -2.27 -27.29
CA GLN A 95 9.89 -2.17 -26.03
C GLN A 95 8.41 -1.96 -26.27
N GLU A 96 8.05 -1.12 -27.25
CA GLU A 96 6.67 -0.90 -27.65
C GLU A 96 6.00 -2.20 -28.14
N ALA A 97 6.72 -2.98 -28.96
CA ALA A 97 6.24 -4.28 -29.42
C ALA A 97 6.02 -5.26 -28.26
N LEU A 98 6.94 -5.28 -27.27
CA LEU A 98 6.81 -6.11 -26.08
C LEU A 98 5.61 -5.68 -25.20
N CYS A 99 5.42 -4.38 -24.99
CA CYS A 99 4.26 -3.85 -24.26
C CYS A 99 2.96 -4.22 -24.97
N LYS A 100 2.88 -4.08 -26.30
CA LYS A 100 1.70 -4.50 -27.11
C LYS A 100 1.41 -6.00 -26.96
N ALA A 101 2.44 -6.83 -26.97
CA ALA A 101 2.29 -8.27 -26.74
C ALA A 101 1.78 -8.58 -25.32
N MET A 102 2.30 -7.89 -24.29
CA MET A 102 1.81 -8.02 -22.93
C MET A 102 0.34 -7.60 -22.81
N LEU A 103 -0.03 -6.43 -23.36
CA LEU A 103 -1.41 -5.94 -23.37
C LEU A 103 -2.39 -6.98 -23.93
N LYS A 104 -2.04 -7.59 -25.07
CA LYS A 104 -2.86 -8.64 -25.68
C LYS A 104 -2.98 -9.87 -24.79
N ARG A 105 -1.89 -10.27 -24.12
CA ARG A 105 -1.87 -11.44 -23.23
C ARG A 105 -2.68 -11.21 -21.95
N THR A 106 -2.66 -10.00 -21.40
CA THR A 106 -3.35 -9.64 -20.15
C THR A 106 -4.72 -9.04 -20.38
N GLN A 107 -5.21 -9.04 -21.62
CA GLN A 107 -6.54 -8.55 -21.93
C GLN A 107 -7.57 -9.38 -21.17
N SER A 108 -8.31 -8.72 -20.28
CA SER A 108 -9.41 -9.36 -19.56
C SER A 108 -10.45 -9.87 -20.55
N ASP A 109 -10.99 -11.06 -20.31
CA ASP A 109 -12.19 -11.54 -20.99
C ASP A 109 -13.41 -10.98 -20.27
N PRO A 110 -14.13 -9.98 -20.83
CA PRO A 110 -15.29 -9.39 -20.17
C PRO A 110 -16.50 -10.33 -20.13
N GLN A 111 -16.47 -11.45 -20.87
CA GLN A 111 -17.52 -12.46 -20.84
C GLN A 111 -17.13 -13.67 -19.98
N GLY A 112 -15.90 -13.71 -19.48
CA GLY A 112 -15.42 -14.75 -18.61
C GLY A 112 -16.01 -14.63 -17.20
N ASP A 113 -16.62 -15.70 -16.72
CA ASP A 113 -17.05 -15.86 -15.32
C ASP A 113 -16.30 -17.04 -14.67
N PRO A 114 -14.98 -16.91 -14.45
CA PRO A 114 -14.20 -17.98 -13.85
C PRO A 114 -14.53 -18.08 -12.36
N LEU A 115 -14.70 -19.31 -11.86
CA LEU A 115 -14.84 -19.56 -10.43
C LEU A 115 -13.67 -18.96 -9.64
N THR A 116 -14.02 -18.19 -8.62
CA THR A 116 -13.05 -17.65 -7.69
C THR A 116 -12.53 -18.76 -6.75
N GLY A 117 -11.35 -18.55 -6.16
CA GLY A 117 -10.82 -19.46 -5.13
C GLY A 117 -11.73 -19.58 -3.90
N ALA A 118 -12.47 -18.51 -3.57
CA ALA A 118 -13.46 -18.52 -2.49
C ALA A 118 -14.65 -19.43 -2.81
N GLU A 119 -15.14 -19.41 -4.05
CA GLU A 119 -16.24 -20.26 -4.49
C GLU A 119 -15.86 -21.73 -4.56
N LEU A 120 -14.63 -22.03 -4.99
CA LEU A 120 -14.07 -23.38 -4.92
C LEU A 120 -13.97 -23.88 -3.47
N GLY A 121 -13.50 -23.02 -2.55
CA GLY A 121 -13.44 -23.32 -1.12
C GLY A 121 -14.81 -23.54 -0.47
N ALA A 122 -15.86 -22.90 -1.01
CA ALA A 122 -17.25 -23.09 -0.62
C ALA A 122 -17.91 -24.31 -1.31
N GLY A 123 -17.16 -25.07 -2.11
CA GLY A 123 -17.64 -26.30 -2.75
C GLY A 123 -18.40 -26.09 -4.06
N LYS A 124 -18.39 -24.88 -4.66
CA LYS A 124 -18.94 -24.70 -6.01
C LYS A 124 -18.06 -25.46 -7.01
N GLN A 125 -18.70 -26.20 -7.90
CA GLN A 125 -18.00 -26.93 -8.96
C GLN A 125 -17.95 -26.11 -10.25
N ASN A 126 -16.86 -26.26 -11.01
CA ASN A 126 -16.72 -25.63 -12.30
C ASN A 126 -17.66 -26.27 -13.32
N THR A 127 -18.74 -25.57 -13.66
CA THR A 127 -19.73 -26.01 -14.64
C THR A 127 -19.33 -25.68 -16.08
N SER A 128 -18.18 -25.02 -16.30
CA SER A 128 -17.67 -24.76 -17.66
C SER A 128 -17.02 -26.02 -18.26
N SER A 129 -17.84 -27.01 -18.61
CA SER A 129 -17.46 -28.09 -19.53
C SER A 129 -18.11 -27.87 -20.89
N SER A 130 -17.27 -27.69 -21.90
CA SER A 130 -17.48 -28.01 -23.33
C SER A 130 -18.46 -27.16 -24.14
N ALA A 131 -17.92 -26.21 -24.90
CA ALA A 131 -18.32 -25.99 -26.29
C ALA A 131 -17.08 -26.16 -27.19
N LYS A 132 -17.20 -27.05 -28.17
CA LYS A 132 -16.26 -27.27 -29.27
C LYS A 132 -16.17 -26.04 -30.17
#